data_AF-A0A7C6Y6Q0-F1
#
_entry.id   AF-A0A7C6Y6Q0-F1
#
_cell.length_a   1.000
_cell.length_b   1.000
_cell.length_c   1.000
_cell.angle_alpha   90.00
_cell.angle_beta   90.00
_cell.angle_gamma   90.00
#
_symmetry.space_group_name_H-M   'P 1'
#
loop_
_entity.id
_entity.type
_entity.pdbx_description
1 polymer ?
#
loop_
_entity_poly.entity_id
_entity_poly.type
_entity_poly.pdbx_seq_one_letter_code
_entity_poly.pdbx_strand_id
1 'polypeptide(L)'
;RWRGHLHAAGMTLGVYANAPTIDWCRQRGLGQYFWQHDWGSGGRLNPAATLHQKAGRQWAVGGVMSDINDVYALDFGQWWPLDPITLAAGSLS
;
A
#
# COMPACT_ATOMS: atom_id res chain seq x y z
N ARG A 1 -7.74 -11.21 -16.24
CA ARG A 1 -8.39 -12.31 -15.50
C ARG A 1 -8.66 -11.93 -14.05
N TRP A 2 -7.64 -11.68 -13.21
CA TRP A 2 -7.81 -11.29 -11.79
C TRP A 2 -8.68 -10.05 -11.55
N ARG A 3 -8.39 -8.96 -12.27
CA ARG A 3 -9.20 -7.72 -12.20
C ARG A 3 -10.69 -8.01 -12.43
N GLY A 4 -11.03 -8.75 -13.49
CA GLY A 4 -12.43 -9.05 -13.81
C GLY A 4 -13.16 -9.83 -12.71
N HIS A 5 -12.51 -10.83 -12.12
CA HIS A 5 -13.12 -11.61 -11.03
C HIS A 5 -13.30 -10.80 -9.74
N LEU A 6 -12.34 -9.95 -9.39
CA LEU A 6 -12.42 -9.10 -8.21
C LEU A 6 -13.52 -8.04 -8.34
N HIS A 7 -13.58 -7.35 -9.48
CA HIS A 7 -14.62 -6.34 -9.71
C HIS A 7 -16.03 -6.96 -9.68
N ALA A 8 -16.20 -8.18 -10.21
CA ALA A 8 -17.49 -8.89 -10.13
C ALA A 8 -17.92 -9.20 -8.68
N ALA A 9 -16.96 -9.28 -7.75
CA ALA A 9 -17.19 -9.46 -6.32
C ALA A 9 -17.23 -8.13 -5.54
N GLY A 10 -17.23 -6.98 -6.22
CA GLY A 10 -17.17 -5.66 -5.58
C GLY A 10 -15.81 -5.32 -4.97
N MET A 11 -14.75 -6.04 -5.37
CA MET A 11 -13.39 -5.85 -4.88
C MET A 11 -12.50 -5.14 -5.90
N THR A 12 -11.47 -4.49 -5.38
CA THR A 12 -10.43 -3.84 -6.17
C THR A 12 -9.13 -4.66 -6.15
N LEU A 13 -8.39 -4.66 -7.26
CA LEU A 13 -7.09 -5.33 -7.33
C LEU A 13 -5.99 -4.46 -6.70
N GLY A 14 -5.48 -4.88 -5.54
CA GLY A 14 -4.22 -4.38 -4.97
C GLY A 14 -3.02 -5.22 -5.41
N VAL A 15 -1.82 -4.64 -5.40
CA VAL A 15 -0.56 -5.34 -5.70
C VAL A 15 0.45 -5.09 -4.58
N TYR A 16 0.86 -6.15 -3.89
CA TYR A 16 2.00 -6.12 -2.96
C TYR A 16 3.25 -6.67 -3.67
N ALA A 17 4.24 -5.82 -3.94
CA ALA A 17 5.43 -6.20 -4.71
C ALA A 17 6.59 -5.20 -4.57
N ASN A 18 7.77 -5.53 -5.11
CA ASN A 18 8.88 -4.58 -5.22
C ASN A 18 8.70 -3.55 -6.33
N ALA A 19 9.51 -2.49 -6.31
CA ALA A 19 9.37 -1.36 -7.23
C ALA A 19 9.40 -1.76 -8.73
N PRO A 20 10.30 -2.64 -9.21
CA PRO A 20 10.28 -3.08 -10.61
C PRO A 20 9.02 -3.87 -10.99
N THR A 21 8.50 -4.69 -10.08
CA THR A 21 7.27 -5.45 -10.35
C THR A 21 6.05 -4.52 -10.39
N ILE A 22 6.00 -3.50 -9.52
CA ILE A 22 4.98 -2.45 -9.60
C ILE A 22 5.03 -1.75 -10.95
N ASP A 23 6.22 -1.37 -11.44
CA ASP A 23 6.36 -0.76 -12.77
C ASP A 23 5.80 -1.67 -13.87
N TRP A 24 6.12 -2.96 -13.84
CA TRP A 24 5.59 -3.94 -14.79
C TRP A 24 4.07 -4.07 -14.72
N CYS A 25 3.49 -4.11 -13.52
CA CYS A 25 2.04 -4.16 -13.32
C CYS A 25 1.36 -2.92 -13.92
N ARG A 26 1.91 -1.73 -13.66
CA ARG A 26 1.39 -0.45 -14.17
C ARG A 26 1.41 -0.40 -15.69
N GLN A 27 2.51 -0.85 -16.32
CA GLN A 27 2.62 -0.92 -17.79
C GLN A 27 1.55 -1.81 -18.42
N ARG A 28 0.97 -2.74 -17.66
CA ARG A 28 -0.09 -3.66 -18.12
C ARG A 28 -1.49 -3.28 -17.62
N GLY A 29 -1.64 -2.13 -16.96
CA GLY A 29 -2.92 -1.70 -16.38
C GLY A 29 -3.43 -2.66 -15.28
N LEU A 30 -2.51 -3.29 -14.55
CA LEU A 30 -2.81 -4.18 -13.44
C LEU A 30 -2.60 -3.46 -12.10
N GLY A 31 -3.58 -3.56 -11.22
CA GLY A 31 -3.57 -2.92 -9.91
C GLY A 31 -4.19 -1.52 -9.91
N GLN A 32 -4.86 -1.21 -8.81
CA GLN A 32 -5.37 0.13 -8.48
C GLN A 32 -4.65 0.69 -7.25
N TYR A 33 -4.28 -0.16 -6.30
CA TYR A 33 -3.47 0.17 -5.12
C TYR A 33 -2.17 -0.62 -5.14
N PHE A 34 -1.07 0.00 -4.69
CA PHE A 34 0.26 -0.60 -4.70
C PHE A 34 0.90 -0.52 -3.31
N TRP A 35 1.19 -1.67 -2.74
CA TRP A 35 1.90 -1.80 -1.48
C TRP A 35 3.32 -2.29 -1.75
N GLN A 36 4.29 -1.39 -1.68
CA GLN A 36 5.67 -1.74 -1.98
C GLN A 36 6.32 -2.51 -0.83
N HIS A 37 7.12 -3.54 -1.15
CA HIS A 37 8.18 -4.03 -0.25
C HIS A 37 9.58 -3.71 -0.78
N ASP A 38 10.58 -3.70 0.10
CA ASP A 38 11.95 -3.31 -0.27
C ASP A 38 12.76 -4.40 -0.98
N TRP A 39 12.40 -5.67 -0.84
CA TRP A 39 13.18 -6.75 -1.44
C TRP A 39 13.25 -6.66 -2.97
N GLY A 40 14.42 -6.33 -3.51
CA GLY A 40 14.65 -6.13 -4.95
C GLY A 40 14.30 -4.73 -5.46
N SER A 41 14.01 -3.77 -4.56
CA SER A 41 13.71 -2.37 -4.91
C SER A 41 14.95 -1.47 -4.99
N GLY A 42 16.11 -1.91 -4.48
CA GLY A 42 17.37 -1.15 -4.56
C GLY A 42 17.32 0.23 -3.89
N GLY A 43 16.52 0.37 -2.82
CA GLY A 43 16.28 1.64 -2.12
C GLY A 43 15.30 2.59 -2.82
N ARG A 44 14.78 2.23 -4.00
CA ARG A 44 13.81 3.05 -4.74
C ARG A 44 12.40 2.85 -4.20
N LEU A 45 11.71 3.94 -3.86
CA LEU A 45 10.26 3.95 -3.69
C LEU A 45 9.56 4.18 -5.04
N ASN A 46 8.64 3.31 -5.42
CA ASN A 46 7.83 3.50 -6.62
C ASN A 46 6.87 4.68 -6.43
N PRO A 47 6.82 5.67 -7.33
CA PRO A 47 5.90 6.81 -7.21
C PRO A 47 4.41 6.46 -7.14
N ALA A 48 4.01 5.24 -7.53
CA ALA A 48 2.62 4.78 -7.41
C ALA A 48 2.34 3.99 -6.12
N ALA A 49 3.34 3.74 -5.28
CA ALA A 49 3.13 3.07 -4.00
C ALA A 49 2.24 3.93 -3.10
N THR A 50 1.10 3.38 -2.67
CA THR A 50 0.22 3.98 -1.66
C THR A 50 0.59 3.54 -0.25
N LEU A 51 1.22 2.36 -0.13
CA LEU A 51 1.75 1.78 1.10
C LEU A 51 3.19 1.30 0.87
N HIS A 52 4.01 1.27 1.92
CA HIS A 52 5.39 0.77 1.84
C HIS A 52 5.82 0.03 3.10
N GLN A 53 6.11 -1.26 2.95
CA GLN A 53 6.78 -2.07 3.96
C GLN A 53 8.28 -1.84 3.90
N LYS A 54 8.83 -1.21 4.94
CA LYS A 54 10.27 -0.99 5.08
C LYS A 54 10.95 -2.25 5.60
N ALA A 55 11.97 -2.72 4.89
CA ALA A 55 12.68 -3.94 5.28
C ALA A 55 13.25 -3.82 6.71
N GLY A 56 13.00 -4.86 7.52
CA GLY A 56 13.50 -4.94 8.90
C GLY A 56 12.85 -3.97 9.89
N ARG A 57 11.88 -3.16 9.46
CA ARG A 57 11.16 -2.25 10.35
C ARG A 57 9.98 -2.99 10.97
N GLN A 58 10.14 -3.41 12.23
CA GLN A 58 9.14 -4.16 12.97
C GLN A 58 8.98 -3.61 14.38
N TRP A 59 7.82 -3.84 14.98
CA TRP A 59 7.56 -3.52 16.38
C TRP A 59 6.61 -4.53 17.03
N ALA A 60 6.80 -4.77 18.33
CA ALA A 60 5.89 -5.62 19.09
C ALA A 60 4.66 -4.81 19.52
N VAL A 61 3.49 -5.13 18.99
CA VAL A 61 2.20 -4.56 19.40
C VAL A 61 1.45 -5.61 20.21
N GLY A 62 1.23 -5.36 21.50
CA GLY A 62 0.62 -6.35 22.39
C GLY A 62 1.41 -7.67 22.48
N GLY A 63 2.74 -7.62 22.31
CA GLY A 63 3.61 -8.80 22.28
C GLY A 63 3.71 -9.53 20.94
N VAL A 64 2.98 -9.07 19.91
CA VAL A 64 3.04 -9.65 18.56
C VAL A 64 3.95 -8.81 17.67
N MET A 65 5.01 -9.42 17.13
CA MET A 65 5.89 -8.77 16.15
C MET A 65 5.11 -8.46 14.87
N SER A 66 5.07 -7.18 14.51
CA SER A 66 4.33 -6.67 13.36
C SER A 66 5.25 -5.86 12.45
N ASP A 67 5.08 -6.03 11.14
CA ASP A 67 5.78 -5.21 10.15
C ASP A 67 5.23 -3.79 10.13
N ILE A 68 6.13 -2.82 10.09
CA ILE A 68 5.76 -1.41 9.98
C ILE A 68 5.63 -1.04 8.51
N ASN A 69 4.52 -0.37 8.20
CA ASN A 69 4.21 0.15 6.87
C ASN A 69 3.96 1.65 6.94
N ASP A 70 4.59 2.39 6.04
CA ASP A 70 4.32 3.82 5.87
C ASP A 70 3.19 4.01 4.85
N VAL A 71 2.32 5.00 5.10
CA VAL A 71 1.19 5.37 4.23
C VAL A 71 1.58 6.62 3.44
N TYR A 72 1.41 6.58 2.11
CA TYR A 72 1.83 7.66 1.21
C TYR A 72 0.69 8.32 0.43
N ALA A 73 -0.54 7.81 0.55
CA ALA A 73 -1.72 8.37 -0.12
C ALA A 73 -2.88 8.52 0.88
N LEU A 74 -3.74 9.51 0.66
CA LEU A 74 -4.98 9.69 1.45
C LEU A 74 -5.97 8.55 1.17
N ASP A 75 -6.07 8.12 -0.08
CA ASP A 75 -6.73 6.86 -0.45
C ASP A 75 -5.66 5.82 -0.74
N PHE A 76 -5.47 4.90 0.20
CA PHE A 76 -4.55 3.79 0.10
C PHE A 76 -5.27 2.43 0.03
N GLY A 77 -6.60 2.45 -0.14
CA GLY A 77 -7.44 1.24 -0.17
C GLY A 77 -8.04 0.85 1.18
N GLN A 78 -8.10 1.79 2.12
CA GLN A 78 -8.81 1.62 3.38
C GLN A 78 -10.31 1.37 3.16
N TRP A 79 -10.95 0.59 4.04
CA TRP A 79 -12.36 0.22 3.87
C TRP A 79 -13.34 1.39 4.04
N TRP A 80 -12.98 2.36 4.88
CA TRP A 80 -13.78 3.55 5.12
C TRP A 80 -13.02 4.80 4.69
N PRO A 81 -13.68 5.77 4.04
CA PRO A 81 -13.06 7.04 3.68
C PRO A 81 -12.41 7.70 4.90
N LEU A 82 -11.28 8.39 4.68
CA LEU A 82 -10.75 9.26 5.72
C LEU A 82 -11.72 10.41 5.96
N ASP A 83 -11.94 10.74 7.22
CA ASP A 83 -12.52 12.02 7.60
C ASP A 83 -11.39 13.07 7.62
N PRO A 84 -11.42 14.08 6.72
CA PRO A 84 -10.40 15.11 6.66
C PRO A 84 -10.28 15.91 7.95
N ILE A 85 -11.37 16.06 8.72
CA ILE A 85 -11.37 16.79 9.99
C ILE A 85 -10.58 16.01 11.04
N THR A 86 -10.88 14.71 11.17
CA THR A 86 -10.15 13.81 12.08
C THR A 86 -8.66 13.73 11.73
N LEU A 87 -8.31 13.69 10.44
CA LEU A 87 -6.92 13.65 10.00
C LEU A 87 -6.15 14.93 10.35
N ALA A 88 -6.78 16.11 10.14
CA ALA A 88 -6.18 17.40 10.47
C ALA A 88 -5.97 17.55 11.98
N ALA A 89 -6.92 17.10 12.81
CA ALA A 89 -6.80 17.15 14.26
C ALA A 89 -5.63 16.32 14.80
N GLY A 90 -5.34 15.16 14.20
CA GLY A 90 -4.21 14.30 14.59
C GLY A 90 -2.83 14.80 14.18
N SER A 91 -2.73 15.71 13.20
CA SER A 91 -1.45 16.31 12.76
C SER A 91 -0.97 17.48 13.61
N LEU A 92 -1.81 17.96 14.54
CA LEU A 92 -1.55 19.12 15.38
C LEU A 92 -1.13 18.77 16.82
N SER A 93 -0.96 17.48 17.15
CA SER A 93 -0.56 16.99 18.47
C SER A 93 0.87 16.46 18.49
#